data_AF-A0A928SHE5-F1
#
_entry.id   AF-A0A928SHE5-F1
#
_cell.length_a   1.000
_cell.length_b   1.000
_cell.length_c   1.000
_cell.angle_alpha   90.00
_cell.angle_beta   90.00
_cell.angle_gamma   90.00
#
_symmetry.space_group_name_H-M   'P 1'
#
loop_
_entity.id
_entity.type
_entity.pdbx_description
1 polymer ?
#
loop_
_entity_poly.entity_id
_entity_poly.type
_entity_poly.pdbx_seq_one_letter_code
_entity_poly.pdbx_strand_id
1 'polypeptide(L)'
;MGGVFHAQQCAEKYLKAILVAKGQAFPKTHDLAALSDLCDQNGVIIPISQDLLQRLTAYAVQVRYPGDDPIPDEARAALKTAQTVRNFARKLLGLIS
;
A
#
# COMPACT_ATOMS: atom_id res chain seq x y z
N MET A 1 -17.34 8.10 -1.13
CA MET A 1 -16.89 7.06 -0.17
C MET A 1 -16.23 5.91 -0.92
N GLY A 2 -14.89 5.82 -0.98
CA GLY A 2 -14.24 4.62 -1.55
C GLY A 2 -12.82 4.78 -2.12
N GLY A 3 -12.43 5.98 -2.55
CA GLY A 3 -11.13 6.18 -3.22
C GLY A 3 -9.92 5.79 -2.36
N VAL A 4 -9.92 6.18 -1.08
CA VAL A 4 -8.82 5.90 -0.15
C VAL A 4 -8.78 4.44 0.28
N PHE A 5 -9.94 3.81 0.48
CA PHE A 5 -10.03 2.37 0.74
C PHE A 5 -9.48 1.55 -0.44
N HIS A 6 -9.84 1.91 -1.68
CA HIS A 6 -9.30 1.26 -2.87
C HIS A 6 -7.80 1.53 -3.05
N ALA A 7 -7.31 2.71 -2.68
CA ALA A 7 -5.89 3.02 -2.70
C ALA A 7 -5.10 2.12 -1.73
N GLN A 8 -5.58 1.96 -0.49
CA GLN A 8 -4.95 1.05 0.48
C GLN A 8 -4.97 -0.40 0.00
N GLN A 9 -6.13 -0.88 -0.47
CA GLN A 9 -6.26 -2.25 -0.99
C GLN A 9 -5.39 -2.51 -2.22
N CYS A 10 -5.24 -1.51 -3.09
CA CYS A 10 -4.32 -1.56 -4.23
C CYS A 10 -2.88 -1.75 -3.76
N ALA A 11 -2.40 -0.90 -2.85
CA ALA A 11 -1.07 -1.00 -2.29
C ALA A 11 -0.85 -2.36 -1.59
N GLU A 12 -1.79 -2.78 -0.74
CA GLU A 12 -1.72 -4.04 0.01
C GLU A 12 -1.52 -5.26 -0.91
N LYS A 13 -2.32 -5.35 -1.98
CA LYS A 13 -2.24 -6.46 -2.92
C LYS A 13 -0.93 -6.50 -3.67
N TYR A 14 -0.37 -5.35 -4.05
CA TYR A 14 0.91 -5.31 -4.75
C TYR A 14 2.08 -5.67 -3.82
N LEU A 15 2.09 -5.21 -2.57
CA LEU A 15 3.10 -5.61 -1.59
C LEU A 15 3.07 -7.13 -1.35
N LYS A 16 1.87 -7.69 -1.18
CA LYS A 16 1.69 -9.14 -1.04
C LYS A 16 2.13 -9.89 -2.29
N ALA A 17 1.84 -9.37 -3.49
CA ALA A 17 2.28 -9.98 -4.74
C ALA A 17 3.81 -10.01 -4.87
N ILE A 18 4.52 -8.97 -4.43
CA ILE A 18 5.99 -8.96 -4.36
C ILE A 18 6.49 -10.08 -3.45
N LEU A 19 5.92 -10.20 -2.25
CA LEU A 19 6.30 -11.25 -1.28
C LEU A 19 6.07 -12.66 -1.84
N VAL A 20 4.92 -12.89 -2.49
CA VAL A 20 4.63 -14.15 -3.18
C VAL A 20 5.64 -14.43 -4.29
N ALA A 21 5.97 -13.42 -5.11
CA ALA A 21 6.98 -13.57 -6.17
C ALA A 21 8.39 -13.86 -5.63
N LYS A 22 8.67 -13.49 -4.38
CA LYS A 22 9.90 -13.83 -3.65
C LYS A 22 9.80 -15.15 -2.87
N GLY A 23 8.69 -15.87 -2.97
CA GLY A 23 8.46 -17.13 -2.23
C GLY A 23 8.30 -16.93 -0.73
N GLN A 24 7.93 -15.73 -0.28
CA GLN A 24 7.84 -15.38 1.14
C GLN A 24 6.39 -15.42 1.64
N ALA A 25 6.19 -16.09 2.77
CA ALA A 25 4.93 -16.01 3.50
C ALA A 25 4.82 -14.65 4.21
N PHE A 26 3.59 -14.18 4.40
CA PHE A 26 3.30 -12.96 5.14
C PHE A 26 2.15 -13.17 6.11
N PRO A 27 2.13 -12.47 7.25
CA PRO A 27 1.06 -12.59 8.24
C PRO A 27 -0.27 -12.04 7.70
N LYS A 28 -1.39 -12.48 8.29
CA LYS A 28 -2.71 -11.87 8.07
C LYS A 28 -2.74 -10.46 8.69
N THR A 29 -2.22 -9.49 7.95
CA THR A 29 -2.21 -8.06 8.30
C THR A 29 -2.67 -7.20 7.13
N HIS A 30 -3.21 -6.03 7.48
CA HIS A 30 -3.54 -4.93 6.56
C HIS A 30 -2.56 -3.75 6.71
N ASP A 31 -1.57 -3.89 7.59
CA ASP A 31 -0.53 -2.89 7.81
C ASP A 31 0.45 -2.87 6.63
N LEU A 32 0.37 -1.79 5.85
CA LEU A 32 1.23 -1.60 4.69
C LEU A 32 2.70 -1.38 5.06
N ALA A 33 2.97 -0.76 6.21
CA ALA A 33 4.33 -0.51 6.67
C ALA A 33 5.02 -1.83 7.02
N ALA A 34 4.33 -2.69 7.78
CA ALA A 34 4.80 -4.03 8.10
C ALA A 34 5.05 -4.90 6.85
N LEU A 35 4.16 -4.82 5.85
CA LEU A 35 4.37 -5.53 4.57
C LEU A 35 5.56 -4.97 3.78
N SER A 36 5.78 -3.66 3.81
CA SER A 36 6.93 -3.02 3.17
C SER A 36 8.25 -3.37 3.86
N ASP A 37 8.29 -3.40 5.19
CA ASP A 37 9.47 -3.86 5.94
C ASP A 37 9.80 -5.32 5.62
N LEU A 38 8.77 -6.17 5.47
CA LEU A 38 8.98 -7.56 5.07
C LEU A 38 9.51 -7.66 3.63
N CYS A 39 9.09 -6.78 2.72
CA CYS A 39 9.68 -6.70 1.38
C CYS A 39 11.15 -6.29 1.44
N ASP A 40 11.49 -5.30 2.26
CA ASP A 40 12.87 -4.80 2.45
C ASP A 40 13.79 -5.91 2.99
N GLN A 41 13.35 -6.61 4.04
CA GLN A 41 14.05 -7.78 4.60
C GLN A 41 14.32 -8.88 3.56
N ASN A 42 13.55 -8.91 2.48
CA ASN A 42 13.70 -9.87 1.36
C ASN A 42 14.30 -9.23 0.10
N GLY A 43 15.03 -8.12 0.27
CA GLY A 43 15.83 -7.47 -0.77
C GLY A 43 15.00 -6.64 -1.76
N VAL A 44 13.81 -6.19 -1.36
CA VAL A 44 12.96 -5.33 -2.20
C VAL A 44 12.62 -4.04 -1.45
N ILE A 45 13.38 -2.99 -1.74
CA ILE A 45 13.16 -1.65 -1.19
C ILE A 45 12.11 -0.94 -2.05
N ILE A 46 10.92 -0.72 -1.49
CA ILE A 46 9.86 0.03 -2.14
C ILE A 46 10.17 1.54 -1.98
N PRO A 47 10.06 2.36 -3.04
CA PRO A 47 10.42 3.78 -3.00
C PRO A 47 9.32 4.65 -2.37
N ILE A 48 8.88 4.30 -1.18
CA ILE A 48 7.87 5.02 -0.38
C ILE A 48 8.29 4.97 1.09
N SER A 49 8.10 6.07 1.82
CA SER A 49 8.40 6.13 3.25
C SER A 49 7.39 5.35 4.09
N GLN A 50 7.87 4.82 5.23
CA GLN A 50 7.02 4.12 6.18
C GLN A 50 5.87 4.97 6.72
N ASP A 51 6.09 6.27 6.95
CA ASP A 51 5.05 7.23 7.37
C ASP A 51 3.87 7.27 6.37
N LEU A 52 4.15 7.33 5.07
CA LEU A 52 3.09 7.39 4.05
C LEU A 52 2.28 6.08 3.99
N LEU A 53 2.90 4.94 4.25
CA LEU A 53 2.23 3.64 4.31
C LEU A 53 1.36 3.51 5.57
N GLN A 54 1.85 3.99 6.71
CA GLN A 54 1.09 4.04 7.96
C GLN A 54 -0.14 4.94 7.80
N ARG A 55 0.04 6.14 7.23
CA ARG A 55 -1.07 7.07 6.95
C ARG A 55 -2.11 6.44 6.02
N LEU A 56 -1.69 5.80 4.93
CA LEU A 56 -2.61 5.11 4.03
C LEU A 56 -3.38 3.97 4.72
N THR A 57 -2.72 3.25 5.63
CA THR A 57 -3.35 2.21 6.46
C THR A 57 -4.42 2.82 7.39
N ALA A 58 -4.09 3.91 8.07
CA ALA A 58 -5.00 4.62 8.98
C ALA A 58 -6.23 5.18 8.25
N TYR A 59 -6.03 5.82 7.10
CA TYR A 59 -7.13 6.42 6.34
C TYR A 59 -8.14 5.39 5.84
N ALA A 60 -7.70 4.19 5.46
CA ALA A 60 -8.61 3.12 5.05
C ALA A 60 -9.46 2.55 6.19
N VAL A 61 -9.09 2.81 7.45
CA VAL A 61 -9.90 2.51 8.64
C VAL A 61 -10.87 3.65 8.92
N GLN A 62 -10.43 4.91 8.82
CA GLN A 62 -11.27 6.09 9.06
C GLN A 62 -12.47 6.19 8.10
N VAL A 63 -12.29 5.86 6.81
CA VAL A 63 -13.41 5.83 5.83
C VAL A 63 -14.52 4.84 6.20
N ARG A 64 -14.29 3.89 7.12
CA ARG A 64 -15.30 2.92 7.57
C ARG A 64 -16.24 3.49 8.64
N TYR A 65 -15.90 4.62 9.25
CA TYR A 65 -16.74 5.26 10.27
C TYR A 65 -17.39 6.52 9.70
N PRO A 66 -18.73 6.62 9.71
CA PRO A 66 -19.41 7.83 9.26
C PRO A 66 -19.07 9.00 10.19
N GLY A 67 -18.43 10.05 9.65
CA GLY A 67 -18.07 11.28 10.38
C GLY A 67 -16.65 11.79 10.11
N ASP A 68 -15.72 10.92 9.72
CA ASP A 68 -14.31 11.26 9.44
C ASP A 68 -14.00 11.11 7.94
N ASP A 69 -14.68 11.88 7.10
CA ASP A 69 -14.36 11.92 5.68
C ASP A 69 -12.93 12.47 5.47
N PRO A 70 -12.06 11.76 4.73
CA PRO A 70 -10.71 12.23 4.50
C PRO A 70 -10.72 13.54 3.72
N ILE A 71 -9.88 14.47 4.15
CA ILE A 71 -9.75 15.79 3.52
C ILE A 71 -9.20 15.57 2.10
N PRO A 72 -9.59 16.36 1.07
CA PRO A 72 -9.17 16.13 -0.32
C PRO A 72 -7.67 15.92 -0.55
N ASP A 73 -6.81 16.55 0.26
CA ASP A 73 -5.36 16.39 0.18
C ASP A 73 -4.87 15.03 0.67
N GLU A 74 -5.52 14.47 1.69
CA GLU A 74 -5.24 13.12 2.19
C GLU A 74 -5.64 12.06 1.17
N ALA A 75 -6.78 12.26 0.51
CA ALA A 75 -7.22 11.39 -0.57
C ALA A 75 -6.25 11.40 -1.77
N ARG A 76 -5.73 12.59 -2.13
CA ARG A 76 -4.69 12.73 -3.16
C ARG A 76 -3.39 12.05 -2.76
N ALA A 77 -2.94 12.24 -1.52
CA ALA A 77 -1.74 11.61 -1.00
C ALA A 77 -1.87 10.07 -1.01
N ALA A 78 -3.01 9.55 -0.54
CA ALA A 78 -3.33 8.13 -0.57
C ALA A 78 -3.26 7.54 -1.98
N LEU A 79 -3.89 8.22 -2.96
CA LEU A 79 -3.86 7.79 -4.36
C LEU A 79 -2.43 7.77 -4.91
N LYS A 80 -1.64 8.82 -4.64
CA LYS A 80 -0.25 8.92 -5.09
C LYS A 80 0.61 7.81 -4.49
N THR A 81 0.47 7.52 -3.21
CA THR A 81 1.17 6.41 -2.53
C THR A 81 0.84 5.08 -3.20
N ALA A 82 -0.45 4.78 -3.41
CA ALA A 82 -0.88 3.54 -4.06
C ALA A 82 -0.36 3.42 -5.50
N GLN A 83 -0.35 4.53 -6.26
CA GLN A 83 0.20 4.56 -7.62
C GLN A 83 1.70 4.26 -7.65
N THR A 84 2.48 4.83 -6.73
CA THR A 84 3.92 4.56 -6.63
C THR A 84 4.18 3.09 -6.33
N VAL A 85 3.48 2.51 -5.33
CA VAL A 85 3.60 1.08 -4.99
C VAL A 85 3.22 0.22 -6.20
N ARG A 86 2.11 0.52 -6.87
CA ARG A 86 1.66 -0.20 -8.07
C ARG A 86 2.70 -0.15 -9.19
N ASN A 87 3.22 1.03 -9.52
CA ASN A 87 4.14 1.19 -10.63
C ASN A 87 5.46 0.48 -10.36
N PHE A 88 5.97 0.58 -9.14
CA PHE A 88 7.15 -0.15 -8.70
C PHE A 88 6.93 -1.66 -8.78
N ALA A 89 5.85 -2.17 -8.20
CA ALA A 89 5.54 -3.60 -8.18
C ALA A 89 5.36 -4.15 -9.61
N ARG A 90 4.65 -3.44 -10.48
CA ARG A 90 4.46 -3.87 -11.89
C ARG A 90 5.78 -3.95 -12.64
N LYS A 91 6.66 -2.95 -12.47
CA LYS A 91 7.99 -2.97 -13.07
C LYS A 91 8.83 -4.15 -12.55
N LEU A 92 8.82 -4.39 -11.24
CA LEU A 92 9.54 -5.50 -10.61
C LEU A 92 9.03 -6.86 -11.09
N LEU A 93 7.71 -7.00 -11.27
CA LEU A 93 7.03 -8.23 -11.68
C LEU A 93 6.99 -8.42 -13.22
N GLY A 94 7.57 -7.50 -14.00
CA GLY A 94 7.55 -7.58 -15.47
C GLY A 94 6.17 -7.37 -16.11
N LEU A 95 5.23 -6.74 -15.40
CA LEU A 95 3.89 -6.44 -15.91
C LEU A 95 3.94 -5.14 -16.74
N ILE A 96 3.59 -5.22 -18.02
CA ILE A 96 3.53 -4.07 -18.95
C ILE A 96 2.59 -3.01 -18.38
N SER A 97 3.07 -1.75 -18.30
CA SER A 97 2.46 -0.61 -17.60
C SER A 97 1.10 -0.20 -18.13
#